data_AF-A0A524CZ85-F1
#
_entry.id   AF-A0A524CZ85-F1
#
_cell.length_a   1.000
_cell.length_b   1.000
_cell.length_c   1.000
_cell.angle_alpha   90.00
_cell.angle_beta   90.00
_cell.angle_gamma   90.00
#
_symmetry.space_group_name_H-M   'P 1'
#
loop_
_entity.id
_entity.type
_entity.pdbx_description
1 polymer ?
#
loop_
_entity_poly.entity_id
_entity_poly.type
_entity_poly.pdbx_seq_one_letter_code
_entity_poly.pdbx_strand_id
1 'polypeptide(L)'
;GIGVSKFASVGNRVNIDFGDLLRYLRDDPDTGSICMFVEGTERAREMYSEMRKTTRHKPVLVFKVGKTPASREAALSHTGSMAGRAEIYSAAIKQAGGLELPSVSDMMDTAKIVSTAKSIPEGNRVAVITHSLGIALIAAQTLEENGMKLPTPDRDTADMIEDLLEMPVHVPIKNPIDLLAKGWAEPDVFARAFELLAKHPDFDALLTVFSPNYQEGIGGGMPVERIVEATSACDKLVVSVLNSPADRPPPGSEVLEQGGIPFFSSPQRAGRALANALKLSQTRSKHTNDSD
;
A
#
# COMPACT_ATOMS: atom_id res chain seq x y z
N GLY A 1 12.27 6.41 -0.76
CA GLY A 1 11.42 7.61 -0.96
C GLY A 1 10.34 7.37 -2.01
N ILE A 2 9.49 8.35 -2.36
CA ILE A 2 8.56 8.23 -3.52
C ILE A 2 9.20 8.94 -4.72
N GLY A 3 9.50 8.21 -5.79
CA GLY A 3 9.97 8.80 -7.03
C GLY A 3 8.86 9.60 -7.72
N VAL A 4 9.17 10.80 -8.21
CA VAL A 4 8.24 11.63 -8.97
C VAL A 4 8.79 11.80 -10.37
N SER A 5 8.10 11.25 -11.38
CA SER A 5 8.48 11.44 -12.78
C SER A 5 8.14 12.84 -13.28
N LYS A 6 6.94 13.32 -12.94
CA LYS A 6 6.37 14.59 -13.40
C LYS A 6 5.50 15.23 -12.31
N PHE A 7 5.51 16.56 -12.26
CA PHE A 7 4.61 17.36 -11.42
C PHE A 7 3.97 18.45 -12.27
N ALA A 8 2.65 18.57 -12.21
CA ALA A 8 1.90 19.57 -12.97
C ALA A 8 0.87 20.26 -12.06
N SER A 9 0.93 21.59 -12.02
CA SER A 9 -0.13 22.42 -11.45
C SER A 9 -0.99 22.97 -12.59
N VAL A 10 -2.27 22.63 -12.60
CA VAL A 10 -3.21 23.06 -13.65
C VAL A 10 -3.83 24.44 -13.38
N GLY A 11 -3.64 25.00 -12.18
CA GLY A 11 -4.13 26.31 -11.78
C GLY A 11 -5.61 26.54 -12.17
N ASN A 12 -5.87 27.62 -12.89
CA ASN A 12 -7.21 28.01 -13.31
C ASN A 12 -7.81 27.12 -14.42
N ARG A 13 -7.04 26.22 -15.05
CA ARG A 13 -7.51 25.29 -16.10
C ARG A 13 -8.17 25.94 -17.32
N VAL A 14 -7.67 27.11 -17.73
CA VAL A 14 -8.23 27.85 -18.89
C VAL A 14 -8.01 27.12 -20.21
N ASN A 15 -6.91 26.36 -20.34
CA ASN A 15 -6.56 25.64 -21.55
C ASN A 15 -6.39 24.13 -21.27
N ILE A 16 -5.42 23.77 -20.43
CA ILE A 16 -5.14 22.38 -20.04
C ILE A 16 -5.94 22.03 -18.78
N ASP A 17 -6.63 20.89 -18.80
CA ASP A 17 -7.38 20.34 -17.66
C ASP A 17 -6.97 18.87 -17.37
N PHE A 18 -7.59 18.25 -16.36
CA PHE A 18 -7.32 16.90 -15.90
C PHE A 18 -7.39 15.85 -17.02
N GLY A 19 -8.36 15.97 -17.94
CA GLY A 19 -8.51 15.03 -19.06
C GLY A 19 -7.29 15.03 -20.00
N ASP A 20 -6.75 16.22 -20.29
CA ASP A 20 -5.57 16.37 -21.15
C ASP A 20 -4.33 15.75 -20.50
N LEU A 21 -4.12 15.99 -19.19
CA LEU A 21 -3.02 15.40 -18.44
C LEU A 21 -3.15 13.89 -18.29
N LEU A 22 -4.36 13.37 -18.03
CA LEU A 22 -4.60 11.92 -17.98
C LEU A 22 -4.26 11.26 -19.32
N ARG A 23 -4.68 11.87 -20.43
CA ARG A 23 -4.37 11.38 -21.78
C ARG A 23 -2.87 11.31 -22.02
N TYR A 24 -2.15 12.37 -21.69
CA TYR A 24 -0.69 12.43 -21.83
C TYR A 24 0.03 11.41 -20.91
N LEU A 25 -0.30 11.39 -19.62
CA LEU A 25 0.37 10.54 -18.63
C LEU A 25 0.03 9.06 -18.80
N ARG A 26 -1.13 8.72 -19.38
CA ARG A 26 -1.48 7.34 -19.74
C ARG A 26 -0.42 6.73 -20.66
N ASP A 27 0.05 7.49 -21.64
CA ASP A 27 0.92 6.99 -22.71
C ASP A 27 2.42 7.27 -22.42
N ASP A 28 2.74 8.00 -21.34
CA ASP A 28 4.10 8.32 -20.90
C ASP A 28 4.83 7.14 -20.23
N PRO A 29 5.95 6.61 -20.79
CA PRO A 29 6.61 5.42 -20.26
C PRO A 29 7.22 5.62 -18.86
N ASP A 30 7.56 6.85 -18.49
CA ASP A 30 8.19 7.15 -17.19
C ASP A 30 7.18 7.22 -16.02
N THR A 31 5.87 7.19 -16.32
CA THR A 31 4.81 7.32 -15.32
C THR A 31 4.16 5.97 -15.04
N GLY A 32 4.39 5.41 -13.85
CA GLY A 32 3.78 4.15 -13.41
C GLY A 32 2.40 4.32 -12.75
N SER A 33 2.15 5.45 -12.08
CA SER A 33 0.89 5.76 -11.39
C SER A 33 0.63 7.26 -11.37
N ILE A 34 -0.63 7.68 -11.31
CA ILE A 34 -1.03 9.10 -11.38
C ILE A 34 -1.75 9.49 -10.09
N CYS A 35 -1.25 10.51 -9.40
CA CYS A 35 -1.90 11.12 -8.24
C CYS A 35 -2.60 12.42 -8.63
N MET A 36 -3.87 12.59 -8.26
CA MET A 36 -4.68 13.75 -8.61
C MET A 36 -5.28 14.41 -7.37
N PHE A 37 -5.05 15.71 -7.22
CA PHE A 37 -5.80 16.56 -6.29
C PHE A 37 -6.94 17.24 -7.06
N VAL A 38 -8.20 16.98 -6.67
CA VAL A 38 -9.37 17.41 -7.44
C VAL A 38 -10.29 18.32 -6.62
N GLU A 39 -10.34 19.60 -6.98
CA GLU A 39 -11.30 20.58 -6.44
C GLU A 39 -12.66 20.50 -7.15
N GLY A 40 -12.64 20.33 -8.46
CA GLY A 40 -13.78 20.32 -9.38
C GLY A 40 -13.30 20.60 -10.80
N THR A 41 -14.10 20.45 -11.84
CA THR A 41 -13.76 20.82 -13.23
C THR A 41 -15.06 21.04 -14.02
N GLU A 42 -15.04 21.97 -14.97
CA GLU A 42 -16.12 22.18 -15.93
C GLU A 42 -16.12 21.11 -17.04
N ARG A 43 -14.97 20.45 -17.25
CA ARG A 43 -14.76 19.36 -18.23
C ARG A 43 -14.90 17.97 -17.56
N ALA A 44 -15.78 17.82 -16.57
CA ALA A 44 -15.92 16.60 -15.76
C ALA A 44 -16.20 15.33 -16.58
N ARG A 45 -16.95 15.43 -17.69
CA ARG A 45 -17.22 14.29 -18.58
C ARG A 45 -15.95 13.80 -19.29
N GLU A 46 -15.08 14.71 -19.68
CA GLU A 46 -13.79 14.38 -20.29
C GLU A 46 -12.83 13.80 -19.24
N MET A 47 -12.76 14.39 -18.04
CA MET A 47 -12.00 13.83 -16.92
C MET A 47 -12.43 12.38 -16.65
N TYR A 48 -13.74 12.10 -16.57
CA TYR A 48 -14.25 10.75 -16.40
C TYR A 48 -13.82 9.81 -17.54
N SER A 49 -14.01 10.23 -18.80
CA SER A 49 -13.69 9.40 -19.97
C SER A 49 -12.20 9.06 -20.05
N GLU A 50 -11.33 10.05 -19.87
CA GLU A 50 -9.88 9.83 -19.91
C GLU A 50 -9.39 9.07 -18.68
N MET A 51 -9.98 9.28 -17.49
CA MET A 51 -9.66 8.48 -16.30
C MET A 51 -10.00 7.01 -16.53
N ARG A 52 -11.18 6.70 -17.07
CA ARG A 52 -11.60 5.32 -17.39
C ARG A 52 -10.68 4.64 -18.40
N LYS A 53 -10.18 5.37 -19.40
CA LYS A 53 -9.16 4.84 -20.34
C LYS A 53 -7.84 4.59 -19.63
N THR A 54 -7.45 5.50 -18.73
CA THR A 54 -6.15 5.47 -18.05
C THR A 54 -6.06 4.34 -17.02
N THR A 55 -7.10 4.12 -16.22
CA THR A 55 -7.15 3.11 -15.15
C THR A 55 -7.05 1.67 -15.63
N ARG A 56 -7.33 1.42 -16.92
CA ARG A 56 -7.08 0.13 -17.57
C ARG A 56 -5.58 -0.19 -17.61
N HIS A 57 -4.74 0.82 -17.78
CA HIS A 57 -3.29 0.65 -17.92
C HIS A 57 -2.54 1.00 -16.63
N LYS A 58 -2.91 2.10 -15.97
CA LYS A 58 -2.15 2.68 -14.85
C LYS A 58 -3.05 3.05 -13.67
N PRO A 59 -2.61 2.82 -12.42
CA PRO A 59 -3.29 3.34 -11.23
C PRO A 59 -3.55 4.84 -11.30
N VAL A 60 -4.77 5.25 -10.99
CA VAL A 60 -5.13 6.67 -10.77
C VAL A 60 -5.64 6.81 -9.33
N LEU A 61 -4.86 7.52 -8.52
CA LEU A 61 -5.13 7.79 -7.11
C LEU A 61 -5.66 9.23 -7.00
N VAL A 62 -6.80 9.42 -6.35
CA VAL A 62 -7.49 10.71 -6.33
C VAL A 62 -7.76 11.15 -4.91
N PHE A 63 -7.35 12.36 -4.56
CA PHE A 63 -7.84 13.07 -3.39
C PHE A 63 -8.84 14.15 -3.83
N LYS A 64 -10.12 13.96 -3.48
CA LYS A 64 -11.18 14.95 -3.73
C LYS A 64 -11.38 15.85 -2.51
N VAL A 65 -11.01 17.11 -2.63
CA VAL A 65 -11.30 18.13 -1.60
C VAL A 65 -12.71 18.69 -1.75
N GLY A 66 -13.22 19.47 -0.78
CA GLY A 66 -14.55 20.10 -0.91
C GLY A 66 -15.73 19.20 -0.55
N LYS A 67 -15.48 18.13 0.22
CA LYS A 67 -16.54 17.20 0.65
C LYS A 67 -17.35 17.73 1.83
N THR A 68 -16.75 18.54 2.69
CA THR A 68 -17.43 19.14 3.86
C THR A 68 -18.07 20.48 3.50
N PRO A 69 -19.09 20.96 4.23
CA PRO A 69 -19.75 22.24 3.94
C PRO A 69 -18.77 23.41 3.82
N ALA A 70 -17.88 23.55 4.81
CA ALA A 70 -16.88 24.63 4.83
C ALA A 70 -15.90 24.56 3.66
N SER A 71 -15.37 23.36 3.34
CA SER A 71 -14.44 23.20 2.22
C SER A 71 -15.12 23.36 0.87
N ARG A 72 -16.41 22.99 0.75
CA ARG A 72 -17.21 23.18 -0.46
C ARG A 72 -17.46 24.65 -0.74
N GLU A 73 -17.85 25.41 0.29
CA GLU A 73 -18.08 26.86 0.20
C GLU A 73 -16.78 27.61 -0.16
N ALA A 74 -15.67 27.26 0.48
CA ALA A 74 -14.35 27.80 0.14
C ALA A 74 -13.92 27.46 -1.30
N ALA A 75 -14.19 26.24 -1.78
CA ALA A 75 -13.86 25.85 -3.16
C ALA A 75 -14.70 26.62 -4.20
N LEU A 76 -15.98 26.88 -3.90
CA LEU A 76 -16.88 27.69 -4.74
C LEU A 76 -16.36 29.12 -4.88
N SER A 77 -15.95 29.76 -3.78
CA SER A 77 -15.43 31.13 -3.81
C SER A 77 -14.03 31.24 -4.42
N HIS A 78 -13.19 30.21 -4.26
CA HIS A 78 -11.81 30.21 -4.75
C HIS A 78 -11.71 30.01 -6.27
N THR A 79 -12.53 29.13 -6.85
CA THR A 79 -12.39 28.74 -8.27
C THR A 79 -13.46 29.31 -9.17
N GLY A 80 -14.57 29.84 -8.62
CA GLY A 80 -15.74 30.25 -9.40
C GLY A 80 -16.43 29.12 -10.17
N SER A 81 -15.89 27.90 -10.11
CA SER A 81 -16.44 26.72 -10.77
C SER A 81 -17.64 26.22 -9.98
N MET A 82 -18.67 25.76 -10.68
CA MET A 82 -19.83 25.13 -10.05
C MET A 82 -19.34 23.85 -9.35
N ALA A 83 -19.08 23.91 -8.04
CA ALA A 83 -18.63 22.77 -7.27
C ALA A 83 -19.73 21.71 -7.30
N GLY A 84 -19.61 20.79 -8.26
CA GLY A 84 -20.55 19.68 -8.39
C GLY A 84 -20.62 18.89 -7.09
N ARG A 85 -21.76 18.28 -6.83
CA ARG A 85 -21.98 17.46 -5.62
C ARG A 85 -20.85 16.46 -5.44
N ALA A 86 -20.21 16.48 -4.26
CA ALA A 86 -19.05 15.64 -3.96
C ALA A 86 -19.34 14.14 -4.15
N GLU A 87 -20.59 13.75 -3.91
CA GLU A 87 -21.09 12.40 -4.06
C GLU A 87 -21.07 11.96 -5.53
N ILE A 88 -21.36 12.87 -6.47
CA ILE A 88 -21.31 12.61 -7.91
C ILE A 88 -19.86 12.44 -8.35
N TYR A 89 -18.94 13.28 -7.87
CA TYR A 89 -17.50 13.11 -8.14
C TYR A 89 -16.99 11.76 -7.62
N SER A 90 -17.34 11.42 -6.37
CA SER A 90 -16.91 10.17 -5.73
C SER A 90 -17.41 8.95 -6.53
N ALA A 91 -18.68 8.98 -6.96
CA ALA A 91 -19.25 7.94 -7.80
C ALA A 91 -18.57 7.86 -9.18
N ALA A 92 -18.32 9.01 -9.83
CA ALA A 92 -17.68 9.07 -11.14
C ALA A 92 -16.23 8.56 -11.09
N ILE A 93 -15.45 8.94 -10.08
CA ILE A 93 -14.07 8.44 -9.87
C ILE A 93 -14.08 6.92 -9.72
N LYS A 94 -14.97 6.40 -8.86
CA LYS A 94 -15.11 4.96 -8.63
C LYS A 94 -15.50 4.19 -9.90
N GLN A 95 -16.46 4.72 -10.67
CA GLN A 95 -16.93 4.15 -11.94
C GLN A 95 -15.90 4.27 -13.08
N ALA A 96 -14.94 5.19 -12.95
CA ALA A 96 -13.81 5.30 -13.86
C ALA A 96 -12.66 4.37 -13.45
N GLY A 97 -12.79 3.60 -12.36
CA GLY A 97 -11.73 2.74 -11.84
C GLY A 97 -10.64 3.47 -11.05
N GLY A 98 -10.82 4.76 -10.76
CA GLY A 98 -9.91 5.52 -9.90
C GLY A 98 -10.10 5.17 -8.43
N LEU A 99 -9.02 5.20 -7.65
CA LEU A 99 -9.08 5.02 -6.21
C LEU A 99 -9.13 6.38 -5.51
N GLU A 100 -10.30 6.70 -4.97
CA GLU A 100 -10.47 7.88 -4.14
C GLU A 100 -9.94 7.63 -2.71
N LEU A 101 -9.11 8.54 -2.20
CA LEU A 101 -8.43 8.42 -0.92
C LEU A 101 -8.80 9.60 0.01
N PRO A 102 -8.84 9.37 1.33
CA PRO A 102 -9.39 10.34 2.28
C PRO A 102 -8.41 11.45 2.66
N SER A 103 -7.13 11.33 2.34
CA SER A 103 -6.12 12.36 2.56
C SER A 103 -5.01 12.32 1.51
N VAL A 104 -4.29 13.42 1.37
CA VAL A 104 -3.07 13.48 0.54
C VAL A 104 -2.02 12.50 1.06
N SER A 105 -1.89 12.35 2.38
CA SER A 105 -0.96 11.38 2.97
C SER A 105 -1.29 9.94 2.56
N ASP A 106 -2.56 9.55 2.62
CA ASP A 106 -2.99 8.21 2.17
C ASP A 106 -2.77 8.03 0.68
N MET A 107 -2.95 9.09 -0.12
CA MET A 107 -2.63 9.09 -1.56
C MET A 107 -1.15 8.84 -1.82
N MET A 108 -0.27 9.58 -1.14
CA MET A 108 1.17 9.41 -1.31
C MET A 108 1.66 8.06 -0.77
N ASP A 109 1.15 7.60 0.37
CA ASP A 109 1.53 6.30 0.93
C ASP A 109 1.09 5.14 0.04
N THR A 110 -0.12 5.22 -0.51
CA THR A 110 -0.60 4.25 -1.50
C THR A 110 0.24 4.32 -2.78
N ALA A 111 0.59 5.53 -3.25
CA ALA A 111 1.47 5.75 -4.40
C ALA A 111 2.85 5.11 -4.22
N LYS A 112 3.40 5.15 -3.00
CA LYS A 112 4.67 4.48 -2.67
C LYS A 112 4.59 2.98 -2.93
N ILE A 113 3.49 2.34 -2.53
CA ILE A 113 3.33 0.90 -2.69
C ILE A 113 3.09 0.54 -4.16
N VAL A 114 2.15 1.19 -4.82
CA VAL A 114 1.79 0.82 -6.21
C VAL A 114 2.90 1.11 -7.22
N SER A 115 3.82 2.03 -6.91
CA SER A 115 4.96 2.35 -7.78
C SER A 115 6.16 1.42 -7.58
N THR A 116 6.21 0.67 -6.47
CA THR A 116 7.30 -0.28 -6.15
C THR A 116 6.88 -1.73 -6.33
N ALA A 117 5.60 -2.03 -6.20
CA ALA A 117 5.06 -3.37 -6.35
C ALA A 117 5.24 -3.94 -7.77
N LYS A 118 5.82 -5.14 -7.87
CA LYS A 118 5.87 -5.94 -9.11
C LYS A 118 4.46 -6.31 -9.59
N SER A 119 3.60 -6.71 -8.66
CA SER A 119 2.21 -7.09 -8.88
C SER A 119 1.38 -6.68 -7.66
N ILE A 120 0.09 -6.42 -7.89
CA ILE A 120 -0.86 -6.18 -6.80
C ILE A 120 -1.93 -7.28 -6.91
N PRO A 121 -1.98 -8.22 -5.95
CA PRO A 121 -2.92 -9.33 -6.00
C PRO A 121 -4.36 -8.82 -5.83
N GLU A 122 -5.32 -9.60 -6.33
CA GLU A 122 -6.75 -9.28 -6.19
C GLU A 122 -7.31 -9.64 -4.81
N GLY A 123 -6.67 -10.61 -4.15
CA GLY A 123 -7.06 -11.07 -2.83
C GLY A 123 -6.74 -10.08 -1.72
N ASN A 124 -7.35 -10.28 -0.55
CA ASN A 124 -7.22 -9.40 0.62
C ASN A 124 -6.74 -10.14 1.87
N ARG A 125 -6.14 -11.32 1.72
CA ARG A 125 -5.61 -12.11 2.83
C ARG A 125 -4.17 -11.69 3.10
N VAL A 126 -3.92 -11.14 4.27
CA VAL A 126 -2.61 -10.58 4.66
C VAL A 126 -2.02 -11.40 5.80
N ALA A 127 -0.77 -11.84 5.66
CA ALA A 127 0.01 -12.37 6.77
C ALA A 127 0.82 -11.24 7.40
N VAL A 128 0.69 -11.03 8.71
CA VAL A 128 1.52 -10.08 9.46
C VAL A 128 2.57 -10.86 10.21
N ILE A 129 3.86 -10.65 9.94
CA ILE A 129 4.98 -11.35 10.60
C ILE A 129 5.79 -10.37 11.43
N THR A 130 6.10 -10.72 12.68
CA THR A 130 6.72 -9.80 13.64
C THR A 130 7.55 -10.55 14.69
N HIS A 131 8.43 -9.83 15.39
CA HIS A 131 8.96 -10.22 16.72
C HIS A 131 8.40 -9.33 17.85
N SER A 132 7.61 -8.32 17.47
CA SER A 132 7.07 -7.28 18.34
C SER A 132 5.56 -7.20 18.17
N LEU A 133 4.83 -7.98 18.96
CA LEU A 133 3.38 -8.13 18.83
C LEU A 133 2.63 -6.80 19.03
N GLY A 134 3.07 -5.94 19.96
CA GLY A 134 2.39 -4.67 20.24
C GLY A 134 2.25 -3.77 19.02
N ILE A 135 3.30 -3.67 18.19
CA ILE A 135 3.30 -2.86 16.96
C ILE A 135 2.49 -3.56 15.87
N ALA A 136 2.60 -4.90 15.78
CA ALA A 136 1.86 -5.69 14.81
C ALA A 136 0.36 -5.66 15.04
N LEU A 137 -0.12 -5.60 16.29
CA LEU A 137 -1.54 -5.46 16.61
C LEU A 137 -2.13 -4.16 16.07
N ILE A 138 -1.36 -3.07 16.11
CA ILE A 138 -1.79 -1.78 15.53
C ILE A 138 -1.97 -1.90 14.01
N ALA A 139 -1.03 -2.56 13.34
CA ALA A 139 -1.12 -2.79 11.90
C ALA A 139 -2.28 -3.74 11.55
N ALA A 140 -2.45 -4.82 12.32
CA ALA A 140 -3.53 -5.78 12.15
C ALA A 140 -4.90 -5.14 12.30
N GLN A 141 -5.12 -4.38 13.37
CA GLN A 141 -6.34 -3.60 13.57
C GLN A 141 -6.60 -2.67 12.37
N THR A 142 -5.59 -1.94 11.92
CA THR A 142 -5.73 -1.03 10.77
C THR A 142 -6.11 -1.78 9.48
N LEU A 143 -5.52 -2.95 9.25
CA LEU A 143 -5.82 -3.80 8.09
C LEU A 143 -7.28 -4.29 8.14
N GLU A 144 -7.73 -4.81 9.28
CA GLU A 144 -9.10 -5.32 9.46
C GLU A 144 -10.15 -4.20 9.37
N GLU A 145 -9.92 -3.05 9.99
CA GLU A 145 -10.77 -1.85 9.86
C GLU A 145 -10.90 -1.39 8.40
N ASN A 146 -9.92 -1.74 7.56
CA ASN A 146 -9.92 -1.47 6.13
C ASN A 146 -10.35 -2.67 5.28
N GLY A 147 -10.91 -3.72 5.88
CA GLY A 147 -11.53 -4.85 5.18
C GLY A 147 -10.56 -5.91 4.68
N MET A 148 -9.33 -5.94 5.18
CA MET A 148 -8.39 -7.04 4.94
C MET A 148 -8.70 -8.22 5.87
N LYS A 149 -8.36 -9.42 5.44
CA LYS A 149 -8.51 -10.65 6.22
C LYS A 149 -7.14 -11.10 6.72
N LEU A 150 -7.06 -11.52 7.97
CA LEU A 150 -5.84 -12.05 8.57
C LEU A 150 -6.08 -13.53 8.92
N PRO A 151 -6.11 -14.44 7.92
CA PRO A 151 -6.33 -15.85 8.22
C PRO A 151 -5.16 -16.40 9.05
N THR A 152 -5.47 -17.29 9.98
CA THR A 152 -4.47 -18.11 10.66
C THR A 152 -3.81 -19.02 9.62
N PRO A 153 -2.48 -19.25 9.68
CA PRO A 153 -1.83 -20.28 8.87
C PRO A 153 -2.48 -21.64 9.05
N ASP A 154 -2.33 -22.52 8.07
CA ASP A 154 -2.72 -23.92 8.26
C ASP A 154 -1.85 -24.59 9.33
N ARG A 155 -2.29 -25.77 9.78
CA ARG A 155 -1.61 -26.48 10.87
C ARG A 155 -0.16 -26.82 10.52
N ASP A 156 0.09 -27.29 9.29
CA ASP A 156 1.43 -27.68 8.86
C ASP A 156 2.39 -26.48 8.88
N THR A 157 1.94 -25.31 8.44
CA THR A 157 2.74 -24.08 8.48
C THR A 157 2.91 -23.54 9.90
N ALA A 158 1.87 -23.63 10.73
CA ALA A 158 1.94 -23.26 12.14
C ALA A 158 2.96 -24.13 12.89
N ASP A 159 2.90 -25.46 12.70
CA ASP A 159 3.81 -26.43 13.34
C ASP A 159 5.25 -26.18 12.87
N MET A 160 5.48 -25.94 11.57
CA MET A 160 6.82 -25.59 11.06
C MET A 160 7.37 -24.29 11.65
N ILE A 161 6.54 -23.26 11.86
CA ILE A 161 6.98 -22.01 12.48
C ILE A 161 7.24 -22.20 13.97
N GLU A 162 6.40 -22.98 14.66
CA GLU A 162 6.60 -23.32 16.06
C GLU A 162 7.92 -24.07 16.30
N ASP A 163 8.25 -25.02 15.42
CA ASP A 163 9.52 -25.74 15.44
C ASP A 163 10.73 -24.80 15.28
N LEU A 164 10.63 -23.73 14.46
CA LEU A 164 11.69 -22.72 14.35
C LEU A 164 11.93 -21.97 15.67
N LEU A 165 10.87 -21.78 16.47
CA LEU A 165 10.96 -21.09 17.74
C LEU A 165 11.66 -21.94 18.81
N GLU A 166 11.57 -23.28 18.73
CA GLU A 166 12.18 -24.22 19.71
C GLU A 166 11.84 -23.85 21.17
N MET A 167 10.58 -23.48 21.41
CA MET A 167 10.15 -23.08 22.74
C MET A 167 9.90 -24.30 23.64
N PRO A 168 10.22 -24.20 24.95
CA PRO A 168 9.96 -25.29 25.89
C PRO A 168 8.46 -25.51 26.17
N VAL A 169 7.62 -24.60 25.70
CA VAL A 169 6.15 -24.63 25.80
C VAL A 169 5.55 -24.38 24.44
N HIS A 170 4.39 -24.98 24.19
CA HIS A 170 3.67 -24.77 22.94
C HIS A 170 3.23 -23.31 22.80
N VAL A 171 3.60 -22.68 21.68
CA VAL A 171 3.26 -21.29 21.36
C VAL A 171 2.34 -21.29 20.14
N PRO A 172 1.02 -21.08 20.32
CA PRO A 172 0.09 -21.16 19.20
C PRO A 172 0.39 -20.06 18.18
N ILE A 173 0.77 -20.47 16.96
CA ILE A 173 0.99 -19.56 15.85
C ILE A 173 -0.36 -19.06 15.31
N LYS A 174 -0.55 -17.75 15.35
CA LYS A 174 -1.74 -17.04 14.84
C LYS A 174 -1.31 -15.94 13.87
N ASN A 175 -2.26 -15.16 13.38
CA ASN A 175 -1.98 -13.97 12.58
C ASN A 175 -2.44 -12.74 13.38
N PRO A 176 -1.53 -11.83 13.81
CA PRO A 176 -0.10 -11.77 13.48
C PRO A 176 0.75 -12.95 13.97
N ILE A 177 1.69 -13.38 13.13
CA ILE A 177 2.72 -14.39 13.39
C ILE A 177 3.80 -13.74 14.25
N ASP A 178 3.76 -14.00 15.55
CA ASP A 178 4.73 -13.49 16.53
C ASP A 178 5.88 -14.49 16.74
N LEU A 179 7.07 -14.12 16.29
CA LEU A 179 8.31 -14.88 16.42
C LEU A 179 9.04 -14.60 17.74
N LEU A 180 8.41 -13.83 18.64
CA LEU A 180 8.93 -13.50 19.96
C LEU A 180 10.31 -12.83 19.88
N ALA A 181 11.00 -12.75 21.01
CA ALA A 181 12.38 -12.25 21.05
C ALA A 181 13.35 -13.08 20.18
N LYS A 182 13.03 -14.35 19.88
CA LYS A 182 13.90 -15.22 19.06
C LYS A 182 14.00 -14.70 17.62
N GLY A 183 12.89 -14.33 16.99
CA GLY A 183 12.90 -13.74 15.65
C GLY A 183 13.61 -12.38 15.55
N TRP A 184 13.84 -11.70 16.69
CA TRP A 184 14.70 -10.51 16.75
C TRP A 184 16.18 -10.85 16.96
N ALA A 185 16.46 -11.82 17.82
CA ALA A 185 17.82 -12.25 18.16
C ALA A 185 18.48 -13.05 17.03
N GLU A 186 17.70 -13.85 16.30
CA GLU A 186 18.14 -14.78 15.26
C GLU A 186 17.47 -14.44 13.93
N PRO A 187 18.15 -13.67 13.05
CA PRO A 187 17.58 -13.25 11.76
C PRO A 187 17.17 -14.43 10.85
N ASP A 188 17.83 -15.59 10.98
CA ASP A 188 17.48 -16.80 10.23
C ASP A 188 16.07 -17.32 10.56
N VAL A 189 15.65 -17.23 11.83
CA VAL A 189 14.30 -17.62 12.26
C VAL A 189 13.26 -16.73 11.56
N PHE A 190 13.51 -15.41 11.50
CA PHE A 190 12.63 -14.47 10.81
C PHE A 190 12.59 -14.74 9.29
N ALA A 191 13.75 -14.98 8.67
CA ALA A 191 13.85 -15.25 7.24
C ALA A 191 13.10 -16.53 6.84
N ARG A 192 13.31 -17.62 7.58
CA ARG A 192 12.66 -18.92 7.30
C ARG A 192 11.16 -18.86 7.50
N ALA A 193 10.69 -18.19 8.56
CA ALA A 193 9.26 -17.96 8.74
C ALA A 193 8.67 -17.11 7.61
N PHE A 194 9.35 -16.03 7.19
CA PHE A 194 8.92 -15.22 6.05
C PHE A 194 8.82 -16.06 4.76
N GLU A 195 9.81 -16.91 4.48
CA GLU A 195 9.82 -17.78 3.29
C GLU A 195 8.66 -18.78 3.26
N LEU A 196 8.29 -19.36 4.41
CA LEU A 196 7.11 -20.21 4.53
C LEU A 196 5.84 -19.43 4.16
N LEU A 197 5.67 -18.23 4.74
CA LEU A 197 4.52 -17.37 4.47
C LEU A 197 4.50 -16.87 3.01
N ALA A 198 5.65 -16.58 2.41
CA ALA A 198 5.77 -16.16 1.01
C ALA A 198 5.33 -17.25 0.04
N LYS A 199 5.50 -18.52 0.39
CA LYS A 199 5.06 -19.67 -0.43
C LYS A 199 3.63 -20.12 -0.14
N HIS A 200 3.05 -19.70 1.00
CA HIS A 200 1.76 -20.21 1.46
C HIS A 200 0.58 -19.74 0.60
N PRO A 201 -0.28 -20.63 0.06
CA PRO A 201 -1.33 -20.23 -0.88
C PRO A 201 -2.43 -19.36 -0.27
N ASP A 202 -2.56 -19.33 1.07
CA ASP A 202 -3.61 -18.57 1.74
C ASP A 202 -3.32 -17.09 2.00
N PHE A 203 -2.15 -16.61 1.63
CA PHE A 203 -1.80 -15.20 1.76
C PHE A 203 -1.58 -14.57 0.39
N ASP A 204 -2.25 -13.46 0.17
CA ASP A 204 -2.13 -12.65 -1.04
C ASP A 204 -1.04 -11.58 -0.84
N ALA A 205 -0.90 -11.06 0.38
CA ALA A 205 0.11 -10.09 0.76
C ALA A 205 0.78 -10.40 2.11
N LEU A 206 1.96 -9.82 2.32
CA LEU A 206 2.73 -9.93 3.55
C LEU A 206 3.04 -8.54 4.10
N LEU A 207 2.89 -8.38 5.42
CA LEU A 207 3.34 -7.21 6.15
C LEU A 207 4.36 -7.63 7.20
N THR A 208 5.62 -7.24 7.01
CA THR A 208 6.66 -7.47 8.02
C THR A 208 6.64 -6.34 9.03
N VAL A 209 6.68 -6.63 10.32
CA VAL A 209 6.82 -5.62 11.39
C VAL A 209 8.10 -5.89 12.15
N PHE A 210 9.04 -4.95 12.08
CA PHE A 210 10.37 -5.13 12.64
C PHE A 210 10.81 -3.87 13.38
N SER A 211 11.23 -4.04 14.65
CA SER A 211 11.95 -3.00 15.39
C SER A 211 13.46 -3.20 15.23
N PRO A 212 14.13 -2.41 14.38
CA PRO A 212 15.55 -2.58 14.09
C PRO A 212 16.43 -2.18 15.30
N ASN A 213 17.63 -2.75 15.38
CA ASN A 213 18.68 -2.23 16.25
C ASN A 213 19.68 -1.38 15.45
N TYR A 214 20.17 -0.29 16.06
CA TYR A 214 21.20 0.58 15.47
C TYR A 214 22.61 0.26 15.97
N GLN A 215 22.74 -0.68 16.91
CA GLN A 215 24.03 -1.07 17.47
C GLN A 215 24.60 -2.27 16.70
N GLU A 216 25.77 -2.09 16.09
CA GLU A 216 26.48 -3.18 15.42
C GLU A 216 26.81 -4.31 16.41
N GLY A 217 26.64 -5.56 15.96
CA GLY A 217 27.00 -6.76 16.74
C GLY A 217 26.02 -7.16 17.85
N ILE A 218 24.94 -6.40 18.08
CA ILE A 218 23.94 -6.67 19.13
C ILE A 218 22.60 -7.09 18.50
N GLY A 219 22.57 -8.23 17.80
CA GLY A 219 21.34 -8.80 17.21
C GLY A 219 20.49 -7.78 16.42
N GLY A 220 19.21 -8.09 16.19
CA GLY A 220 18.25 -7.10 15.69
C GLY A 220 18.51 -6.56 14.27
N GLY A 221 19.33 -7.25 13.48
CA GLY A 221 19.46 -7.02 12.05
C GLY A 221 18.33 -7.74 11.31
N MET A 222 17.48 -7.00 10.61
CA MET A 222 16.44 -7.60 9.77
C MET A 222 17.12 -8.38 8.62
N PRO A 223 16.69 -9.60 8.28
CA PRO A 223 17.30 -10.40 7.20
C PRO A 223 16.84 -9.89 5.82
N VAL A 224 17.19 -8.66 5.48
CA VAL A 224 16.64 -7.93 4.34
C VAL A 224 16.92 -8.61 3.00
N GLU A 225 18.10 -9.19 2.81
CA GLU A 225 18.49 -9.86 1.57
C GLU A 225 17.61 -11.09 1.30
N ARG A 226 17.37 -11.90 2.34
CA ARG A 226 16.51 -13.10 2.26
C ARG A 226 15.06 -12.74 2.03
N ILE A 227 14.58 -11.66 2.66
CA ILE A 227 13.23 -11.14 2.45
C ILE A 227 13.06 -10.68 1.00
N VAL A 228 14.03 -9.94 0.45
CA VAL A 228 14.02 -9.50 -0.97
C VAL A 228 14.08 -10.69 -1.92
N GLU A 229 14.96 -11.66 -1.67
CA GLU A 229 15.09 -12.88 -2.48
C GLU A 229 13.76 -13.65 -2.52
N ALA A 230 13.17 -13.93 -1.37
CA ALA A 230 11.88 -14.62 -1.27
C ALA A 230 10.74 -13.83 -1.90
N THR A 231 10.75 -12.49 -1.79
CA THR A 231 9.77 -11.62 -2.45
C THR A 231 9.88 -11.69 -3.97
N SER A 232 11.10 -11.69 -4.51
CA SER A 232 11.35 -11.78 -5.96
C SER A 232 10.84 -13.09 -6.59
N ALA A 233 10.79 -14.15 -5.78
CA ALA A 233 10.36 -15.49 -6.17
C ALA A 233 8.85 -15.74 -6.00
N CYS A 234 8.06 -14.75 -5.57
CA CYS A 234 6.61 -14.87 -5.44
C CYS A 234 5.87 -13.70 -6.10
N ASP A 235 4.56 -13.83 -6.28
CA ASP A 235 3.71 -12.78 -6.88
C ASP A 235 2.90 -12.01 -5.83
N LYS A 236 3.31 -12.11 -4.55
CA LYS A 236 2.65 -11.46 -3.41
C LYS A 236 3.14 -10.04 -3.24
N LEU A 237 2.25 -9.19 -2.76
CA LEU A 237 2.61 -7.84 -2.35
C LEU A 237 3.25 -7.87 -0.97
N VAL A 238 4.48 -7.35 -0.84
CA VAL A 238 5.21 -7.29 0.44
C VAL A 238 5.41 -5.83 0.84
N VAL A 239 5.09 -5.51 2.08
CA VAL A 239 5.29 -4.18 2.68
C VAL A 239 5.99 -4.36 4.03
N SER A 240 6.85 -3.42 4.40
CA SER A 240 7.56 -3.46 5.68
C SER A 240 7.20 -2.28 6.60
N VAL A 241 7.05 -2.57 7.88
CA VAL A 241 7.09 -1.60 8.97
C VAL A 241 8.45 -1.73 9.63
N LEU A 242 9.27 -0.70 9.51
CA LEU A 242 10.50 -0.56 10.26
C LEU A 242 10.22 0.44 11.37
N ASN A 243 10.06 -0.03 12.61
CA ASN A 243 9.74 0.83 13.75
C ASN A 243 10.97 1.65 14.16
N SER A 244 11.25 2.67 13.36
CA SER A 244 12.40 3.57 13.44
C SER A 244 11.95 5.03 13.28
N PRO A 245 12.71 6.00 13.79
CA PRO A 245 12.53 7.41 13.43
C PRO A 245 12.55 7.60 11.91
N ALA A 246 11.66 8.44 11.40
CA ALA A 246 11.49 8.64 9.96
C ALA A 246 12.71 9.30 9.29
N ASP A 247 13.46 10.09 10.05
CA ASP A 247 14.68 10.79 9.65
C ASP A 247 15.95 9.93 9.79
N ARG A 248 15.83 8.74 10.38
CA ARG A 248 16.93 7.82 10.60
C ARG A 248 16.51 6.39 10.27
N PRO A 249 16.29 6.05 8.99
CA PRO A 249 15.97 4.67 8.63
C PRO A 249 17.11 3.71 9.05
N PRO A 250 16.80 2.45 9.38
CA PRO A 250 17.81 1.51 9.83
C PRO A 250 18.69 1.02 8.66
N PRO A 251 19.89 0.48 8.95
CA PRO A 251 20.69 -0.22 7.95
C PRO A 251 19.89 -1.31 7.22
N GLY A 252 20.11 -1.45 5.91
CA GLY A 252 19.39 -2.42 5.07
C GLY A 252 18.04 -1.92 4.52
N SER A 253 17.57 -0.75 4.97
CA SER A 253 16.36 -0.14 4.42
C SER A 253 16.48 0.23 2.93
N GLU A 254 17.68 0.60 2.45
CA GLU A 254 17.90 0.82 1.02
C GLU A 254 17.81 -0.48 0.22
N VAL A 255 18.24 -1.61 0.80
CA VAL A 255 18.16 -2.93 0.17
C VAL A 255 16.70 -3.34 -0.02
N LEU A 256 15.84 -3.07 0.97
CA LEU A 256 14.40 -3.28 0.84
C LEU A 256 13.81 -2.41 -0.28
N GLU A 257 14.10 -1.10 -0.32
CA GLU A 257 13.57 -0.23 -1.37
C GLU A 257 14.06 -0.62 -2.77
N GLN A 258 15.34 -0.95 -2.93
CA GLN A 258 15.90 -1.42 -4.21
C GLN A 258 15.34 -2.79 -4.61
N GLY A 259 15.01 -3.64 -3.63
CA GLY A 259 14.34 -4.93 -3.81
C GLY A 259 12.84 -4.84 -4.10
N GLY A 260 12.28 -3.64 -4.24
CA GLY A 260 10.86 -3.43 -4.53
C GLY A 260 9.94 -3.57 -3.31
N ILE A 261 10.49 -3.51 -2.09
CA ILE A 261 9.72 -3.62 -0.84
C ILE A 261 9.60 -2.23 -0.20
N PRO A 262 8.45 -1.56 -0.33
CA PRO A 262 8.22 -0.27 0.31
C PRO A 262 8.14 -0.46 1.83
N PHE A 263 8.85 0.40 2.57
CA PHE A 263 8.77 0.42 4.03
C PHE A 263 8.18 1.71 4.60
N PHE A 264 7.65 1.63 5.82
CA PHE A 264 7.08 2.74 6.58
C PHE A 264 7.57 2.69 8.04
N SER A 265 7.65 3.86 8.69
CA SER A 265 7.91 3.95 10.12
C SER A 265 6.67 3.80 11.00
N SER A 266 5.47 3.96 10.42
CA SER A 266 4.20 3.85 11.14
C SER A 266 3.44 2.60 10.71
N PRO A 267 3.03 1.73 11.66
CA PRO A 267 2.23 0.56 11.35
C PRO A 267 0.84 0.91 10.79
N GLN A 268 0.22 2.00 11.25
CA GLN A 268 -1.08 2.47 10.72
C GLN A 268 -0.96 2.93 9.27
N ARG A 269 0.09 3.71 8.95
CA ARG A 269 0.33 4.16 7.56
C ARG A 269 0.56 2.98 6.63
N ALA A 270 1.41 2.02 7.04
CA ALA A 270 1.66 0.82 6.26
C ALA A 270 0.40 -0.01 6.05
N GLY A 271 -0.34 -0.30 7.13
CA GLY A 271 -1.57 -1.10 7.06
C GLY A 271 -2.64 -0.46 6.17
N ARG A 272 -2.85 0.84 6.31
CA ARG A 272 -3.83 1.57 5.49
C ARG A 272 -3.42 1.65 4.03
N ALA A 273 -2.15 1.95 3.74
CA ALA A 273 -1.64 2.01 2.38
C ALA A 273 -1.68 0.63 1.69
N LEU A 274 -1.32 -0.45 2.40
CA LEU A 274 -1.42 -1.82 1.90
C LEU A 274 -2.88 -2.17 1.58
N ALA A 275 -3.81 -1.88 2.49
CA ALA A 275 -5.23 -2.13 2.24
C ALA A 275 -5.77 -1.33 1.04
N ASN A 276 -5.33 -0.08 0.86
CA ASN A 276 -5.68 0.75 -0.29
C ASN A 276 -5.15 0.17 -1.61
N ALA A 277 -3.90 -0.30 -1.63
CA ALA A 277 -3.32 -0.95 -2.80
C ALA A 277 -4.11 -2.22 -3.20
N LEU A 278 -4.47 -3.06 -2.23
CA LEU A 278 -5.28 -4.26 -2.50
C LEU A 278 -6.70 -3.93 -3.01
N LYS A 279 -7.35 -2.90 -2.44
CA LYS A 279 -8.65 -2.39 -2.93
C LYS A 279 -8.59 -1.85 -4.36
N LEU A 280 -7.47 -1.24 -4.75
CA LEU A 280 -7.26 -0.77 -6.12
C LEU A 280 -7.32 -1.94 -7.10
N SER A 281 -6.64 -3.05 -6.79
CA SER A 281 -6.63 -4.25 -7.66
C SER A 281 -8.03 -4.80 -7.85
N GLN A 282 -8.77 -4.99 -6.75
CA GLN A 282 -10.17 -5.44 -6.77
C GLN A 282 -11.10 -4.54 -7.58
N THR A 283 -10.83 -3.23 -7.59
CA THR A 283 -11.61 -2.26 -8.36
C THR A 283 -11.32 -2.41 -9.85
N ARG A 284 -10.06 -2.64 -10.24
CA ARG A 284 -9.67 -2.81 -11.65
C ARG A 284 -10.23 -4.10 -12.25
N SER A 285 -10.21 -5.22 -11.52
CA SER A 285 -10.73 -6.52 -12.01
C SER A 285 -12.24 -6.51 -12.28
N LYS A 286 -13.02 -5.74 -11.51
CA LYS A 286 -14.46 -5.56 -11.79
C LYS A 286 -14.69 -4.81 -13.10
N HIS A 287 -13.86 -3.82 -13.41
CA HIS A 287 -14.03 -2.99 -14.60
C HIS A 287 -13.56 -3.69 -15.89
N THR A 288 -12.63 -4.63 -15.82
CA THR A 288 -12.28 -5.48 -16.96
C THR A 288 -13.45 -6.39 -17.35
N ASN A 289 -14.15 -6.98 -16.36
CA ASN A 289 -15.26 -7.91 -16.62
C ASN A 289 -16.56 -7.23 -17.11
N ASP A 290 -16.82 -5.97 -16.75
CA ASP A 290 -18.00 -5.21 -17.22
C ASP A 290 -17.82 -4.62 -18.64
N SER A 291 -16.68 -4.88 -19.30
CA SER A 291 -16.33 -4.30 -20.62
C SER A 291 -16.48 -5.28 -21.80
N ASP A 292 -16.73 -6.55 -21.51
CA ASP A 292 -16.93 -7.65 -22.48
C ASP A 292 -18.41 -8.04 -22.57
#